data_AF-A0A848U3B9-F1
#
_entry.id   AF-A0A848U3B9-F1
#
_cell.length_a   1.000
_cell.length_b   1.000
_cell.length_c   1.000
_cell.angle_alpha   90.00
_cell.angle_beta   90.00
_cell.angle_gamma   90.00
#
_symmetry.space_group_name_H-M   'P 1'
#
loop_
_entity.id
_entity.type
_entity.pdbx_description
1 polymer ?
#
loop_
_entity_poly.entity_id
_entity_poly.type
_entity_poly.pdbx_seq_one_letter_code
_entity_poly.pdbx_strand_id
1 'polypeptide(L)'
;MKSVNEQFAEMQKKTLDSLEPVKNMNSVAAEAFERIARKNYDLMGDLVDYAVAQVKMPSTEANLQDVYEKRVADTKAFAEKVNERAAEYVALAGELGELVQSKAATGAAAAKPAAAKAPAAKKKAAPKKTAAKSK
;
A
#
# COMPACT_ATOMS: atom_id res chain seq x y z
N MET A 1 9.61 7.94 53.13
CA MET A 1 10.05 6.98 52.09
C MET A 1 8.81 6.32 51.54
N LYS A 2 8.66 6.22 50.21
CA LYS A 2 7.53 5.48 49.61
C LYS A 2 7.57 4.02 50.07
N SER A 3 6.43 3.43 50.39
CA SER A 3 6.36 2.03 50.80
C SER A 3 6.76 1.12 49.62
N VAL A 4 7.25 -0.09 49.93
CA VAL A 4 7.64 -1.08 48.92
C VAL A 4 6.48 -1.39 47.96
N ASN A 5 5.23 -1.36 48.45
CA ASN A 5 4.03 -1.52 47.64
C ASN A 5 3.82 -0.36 46.65
N GLU A 6 4.02 0.89 47.09
CA GLU A 6 3.91 2.05 46.20
C GLU A 6 5.00 2.06 45.12
N GLN A 7 6.22 1.64 45.46
CA GLN A 7 7.30 1.51 44.47
C GLN A 7 6.99 0.42 43.43
N PHE A 8 6.41 -0.70 43.86
CA PHE A 8 6.02 -1.78 42.96
C PHE A 8 4.87 -1.36 42.03
N ALA A 9 3.86 -0.67 42.56
CA ALA A 9 2.76 -0.12 41.77
C ALA A 9 3.23 0.94 40.76
N GLU A 10 4.15 1.82 41.14
CA GLU A 10 4.72 2.84 40.26
C GLU A 10 5.60 2.23 39.16
N MET A 11 6.34 1.16 39.47
CA MET A 11 7.10 0.38 38.49
C MET A 11 6.16 -0.31 37.50
N GLN A 12 5.12 -0.99 37.99
CA GLN A 12 4.15 -1.67 37.13
C GLN A 12 3.42 -0.69 36.21
N LYS A 13 3.05 0.48 36.72
CA LYS A 13 2.44 1.55 35.92
C LYS A 13 3.40 2.06 34.85
N LYS A 14 4.66 2.38 35.19
CA LYS A 14 5.67 2.78 34.20
C LYS A 14 5.93 1.72 33.13
N THR A 15 5.91 0.43 33.50
CA THR A 15 6.03 -0.66 32.54
C THR A 15 4.83 -0.71 31.59
N LEU A 16 3.61 -0.55 32.09
CA LEU A 16 2.40 -0.50 31.25
C LEU A 16 2.39 0.74 30.33
N ASP A 17 2.69 1.92 30.88
CA ASP A 17 2.76 3.18 30.14
C ASP A 17 3.84 3.10 29.04
N SER A 18 4.94 2.37 29.26
CA SER A 18 5.99 2.17 28.26
C SER A 18 5.56 1.30 27.06
N LEU A 19 4.51 0.50 27.21
CA LEU A 19 3.97 -0.36 26.15
C LEU A 19 2.87 0.34 25.34
N GLU A 20 2.30 1.43 25.86
CA GLU A 20 1.24 2.19 25.21
C GLU A 20 1.63 2.69 23.80
N PRO A 21 2.85 3.20 23.55
CA PRO A 21 3.29 3.59 22.21
C PRO A 21 3.30 2.42 21.21
N VAL A 22 3.72 1.23 21.65
CA VAL A 22 3.74 0.02 20.80
C VAL A 22 2.32 -0.41 20.46
N LYS A 23 1.41 -0.37 21.45
CA LYS A 23 0.00 -0.69 21.25
C LYS A 23 -0.67 0.30 20.28
N ASN A 24 -0.39 1.59 20.43
CA ASN A 24 -0.92 2.64 19.55
C ASN A 24 -0.40 2.49 18.11
N MET A 25 0.89 2.20 17.94
CA MET A 25 1.48 1.96 16.62
C MET A 25 0.90 0.71 15.95
N ASN A 26 0.68 -0.37 16.70
CA ASN A 26 0.04 -1.58 16.17
C ASN A 26 -1.42 -1.31 15.75
N SER A 27 -2.16 -0.52 16.52
CA SER A 27 -3.52 -0.11 16.15
C SER A 27 -3.54 0.73 14.87
N VAL A 28 -2.63 1.69 14.73
CA VAL A 28 -2.45 2.51 13.51
C VAL A 28 -2.15 1.61 12.31
N ALA A 29 -1.22 0.68 12.45
CA ALA A 29 -0.81 -0.22 11.38
C ALA A 29 -1.96 -1.14 10.95
N ALA A 30 -2.73 -1.68 11.91
CA ALA A 30 -3.90 -2.50 11.62
C ALA A 30 -4.98 -1.71 10.87
N GLU A 31 -5.27 -0.48 11.32
CA GLU A 31 -6.24 0.41 10.67
C GLU A 31 -5.80 0.79 9.25
N ALA A 32 -4.51 1.11 9.06
CA ALA A 32 -3.92 1.38 7.75
C ALA A 32 -4.05 0.18 6.81
N PHE A 33 -3.71 -1.02 7.29
CA PHE A 33 -3.81 -2.25 6.53
C PHE A 33 -5.26 -2.54 6.12
N GLU A 34 -6.22 -2.39 7.03
CA GLU A 34 -7.64 -2.59 6.76
C GLU A 34 -8.15 -1.64 5.67
N ARG A 35 -7.78 -0.35 5.74
CA ARG A 35 -8.17 0.63 4.71
C ARG A 35 -7.56 0.31 3.34
N ILE A 36 -6.28 -0.06 3.30
CA ILE A 36 -5.62 -0.47 2.04
C ILE A 36 -6.25 -1.74 1.47
N ALA A 37 -6.54 -2.73 2.32
CA ALA A 37 -7.15 -3.99 1.92
C ALA A 37 -8.55 -3.77 1.30
N ARG A 38 -9.37 -2.88 1.89
CA ARG A 38 -10.66 -2.50 1.31
C ARG A 38 -10.51 -1.88 -0.08
N LYS A 39 -9.59 -0.93 -0.25
CA LYS A 39 -9.35 -0.30 -1.57
C LYS A 39 -8.83 -1.28 -2.61
N ASN A 40 -8.02 -2.27 -2.21
CA ASN A 40 -7.59 -3.34 -3.11
C ASN A 40 -8.78 -4.19 -3.54
N TYR A 41 -9.71 -4.47 -2.61
CA TYR A 41 -10.90 -5.24 -2.92
C TYR A 41 -11.82 -4.50 -3.91
N ASP A 42 -11.99 -3.19 -3.72
CA ASP A 42 -12.76 -2.35 -4.64
C ASP A 42 -12.15 -2.36 -6.05
N LEU A 43 -10.83 -2.18 -6.17
CA LEU A 43 -10.11 -2.24 -7.45
C LEU A 43 -10.25 -3.61 -8.13
N MET A 44 -10.17 -4.70 -7.37
CA MET A 44 -10.35 -6.05 -7.92
C MET A 44 -11.79 -6.27 -8.38
N GLY A 45 -12.77 -5.72 -7.67
CA GLY A 45 -14.17 -5.70 -8.10
C GLY A 45 -14.33 -5.02 -9.47
N ASP A 46 -13.71 -3.85 -9.64
CA ASP A 46 -13.74 -3.11 -10.90
C ASP A 46 -13.08 -3.89 -12.06
N LEU A 47 -12.01 -4.66 -11.79
CA LEU A 47 -11.40 -5.57 -12.76
C LEU A 47 -12.34 -6.72 -13.16
N VAL A 48 -13.02 -7.32 -12.18
CA VAL A 48 -13.96 -8.43 -12.43
C VAL A 48 -15.15 -7.94 -13.25
N ASP A 49 -15.70 -6.76 -12.94
CA ASP A 49 -16.79 -6.15 -13.71
C ASP A 49 -16.37 -5.95 -15.18
N TYR A 50 -15.16 -5.44 -15.40
CA TYR A 50 -14.62 -5.25 -16.75
C TYR A 50 -14.43 -6.59 -17.49
N ALA A 51 -13.88 -7.60 -16.82
CA ALA A 51 -13.71 -8.93 -17.40
C ALA A 51 -15.07 -9.56 -17.78
N VAL A 52 -16.08 -9.42 -16.91
CA VAL A 52 -17.44 -9.89 -17.17
C VAL A 52 -18.06 -9.14 -18.36
N ALA A 53 -17.86 -7.84 -18.48
CA ALA A 53 -18.32 -7.05 -19.62
C ALA A 53 -17.69 -7.54 -20.93
N GLN A 54 -16.39 -7.85 -20.93
CA GLN A 54 -15.70 -8.39 -22.11
C GLN A 54 -16.22 -9.78 -22.52
N VAL A 55 -16.58 -10.64 -21.56
CA VAL A 55 -17.06 -12.01 -21.83
C VAL A 55 -18.53 -12.03 -22.27
N LYS A 56 -19.36 -11.14 -21.74
CA LYS A 56 -20.81 -11.06 -22.06
C LYS A 56 -21.11 -10.43 -23.42
N MET A 57 -20.10 -10.16 -24.24
CA MET A 57 -20.29 -9.60 -25.58
C MET A 57 -21.17 -10.55 -26.43
N PRO A 58 -22.23 -10.04 -27.07
CA PRO A 58 -23.20 -10.87 -27.79
C PRO A 58 -22.51 -11.67 -28.89
N SER A 59 -22.67 -12.99 -28.80
CA SER A 59 -22.14 -13.93 -29.78
C SER A 59 -23.09 -14.01 -30.97
N THR A 60 -22.52 -13.84 -32.17
CA THR A 60 -23.00 -14.32 -33.48
C THR A 60 -24.00 -13.47 -34.27
N GLU A 61 -24.79 -12.54 -33.70
CA GLU A 61 -25.76 -11.72 -34.49
C GLU A 61 -25.66 -10.18 -34.32
N ALA A 62 -24.71 -9.66 -33.52
CA ALA A 62 -24.58 -8.22 -33.31
C ALA A 62 -23.78 -7.52 -34.41
N ASN A 63 -24.19 -6.30 -34.80
CA ASN A 63 -23.41 -5.45 -35.70
C ASN A 63 -22.01 -5.21 -35.13
N LEU A 64 -20.98 -5.41 -35.95
CA LEU A 64 -19.58 -5.22 -35.55
C LEU A 64 -19.29 -3.78 -35.06
N GLN A 65 -20.00 -2.80 -35.62
CA GLN A 65 -19.93 -1.40 -35.19
C GLN A 65 -20.39 -1.24 -33.73
N ASP A 66 -21.56 -1.76 -33.38
CA ASP A 66 -22.15 -1.67 -32.03
C ASP A 66 -21.28 -2.40 -31.00
N VAL A 67 -20.70 -3.56 -31.39
CA VAL A 67 -19.74 -4.32 -30.58
C VAL A 67 -18.47 -3.50 -30.31
N TYR A 68 -17.96 -2.81 -31.32
CA TYR A 68 -16.77 -1.96 -31.17
C TYR A 68 -17.06 -0.76 -30.27
N GLU A 69 -18.16 -0.05 -30.51
CA GLU A 69 -18.57 1.11 -29.71
C GLU A 69 -18.76 0.74 -28.25
N LYS A 70 -19.40 -0.41 -27.97
CA LYS A 70 -19.54 -0.94 -26.62
C LYS A 70 -18.19 -1.25 -25.98
N ARG A 71 -17.25 -1.86 -26.72
CA ARG A 71 -15.91 -2.16 -26.21
C ARG A 71 -15.12 -0.89 -25.84
N VAL A 72 -15.24 0.15 -26.65
CA VAL A 72 -14.64 1.46 -26.37
C VAL A 72 -15.28 2.08 -25.12
N ALA A 73 -16.61 2.04 -25.01
CA ALA A 73 -17.33 2.56 -23.86
C ALA A 73 -16.96 1.84 -22.55
N ASP A 74 -16.96 0.50 -22.56
CA ASP A 74 -16.63 -0.32 -21.38
C ASP A 74 -15.16 -0.10 -20.96
N THR A 75 -14.25 0.04 -21.92
CA THR A 75 -12.84 0.32 -21.65
C THR A 75 -12.64 1.73 -21.09
N LYS A 76 -13.37 2.72 -21.61
CA LYS A 76 -13.33 4.09 -21.08
C LYS A 76 -13.87 4.14 -19.65
N ALA A 77 -15.01 3.50 -19.39
CA ALA A 77 -15.58 3.42 -18.05
C ALA A 77 -14.64 2.72 -17.05
N PHE A 78 -13.97 1.65 -17.47
CA PHE A 78 -12.95 1.00 -16.65
C PHE A 78 -11.76 1.92 -16.37
N ALA A 79 -11.27 2.65 -17.38
CA ALA A 79 -10.17 3.61 -17.21
C ALA A 79 -10.54 4.74 -16.24
N GLU A 80 -11.78 5.25 -16.30
CA GLU A 80 -12.29 6.25 -15.36
C GLU A 80 -12.28 5.72 -13.92
N LYS A 81 -12.79 4.50 -13.70
CA LYS A 81 -12.73 3.83 -12.39
C LYS A 81 -11.31 3.65 -11.87
N VAL A 82 -10.38 3.18 -12.72
CA VAL A 82 -8.97 2.99 -12.31
C VAL A 82 -8.33 4.32 -11.92
N ASN A 83 -8.61 5.41 -12.64
CA ASN A 83 -8.13 6.73 -12.29
C ASN A 83 -8.72 7.24 -10.96
N GLU A 84 -10.01 7.01 -10.74
CA GLU A 84 -10.65 7.30 -9.45
C GLU A 84 -9.98 6.52 -8.31
N ARG A 85 -9.77 5.20 -8.48
CA ARG A 85 -9.04 4.38 -7.50
C ARG A 85 -7.63 4.89 -7.24
N ALA A 86 -6.91 5.31 -8.28
CA ALA A 86 -5.57 5.88 -8.11
C ALA A 86 -5.61 7.16 -7.25
N ALA A 87 -6.59 8.05 -7.46
CA ALA A 87 -6.78 9.23 -6.63
C ALA A 87 -7.13 8.86 -5.18
N GLU A 88 -7.96 7.83 -4.96
CA GLU A 88 -8.27 7.32 -3.63
C GLU A 88 -7.04 6.77 -2.89
N TYR A 89 -6.12 6.09 -3.59
CA TYR A 89 -4.85 5.64 -2.97
C TYR A 89 -3.95 6.79 -2.57
N VAL A 90 -3.91 7.85 -3.37
CA VAL A 90 -3.14 9.06 -3.03
C VAL A 90 -3.74 9.75 -1.81
N ALA A 91 -5.08 9.88 -1.77
CA ALA A 91 -5.78 10.42 -0.60
C ALA A 91 -5.52 9.57 0.64
N LEU A 92 -5.62 8.24 0.51
CA LEU A 92 -5.37 7.30 1.60
C LEU A 92 -3.94 7.43 2.15
N ALA A 93 -2.94 7.58 1.27
CA ALA A 93 -1.56 7.82 1.71
C ALA A 93 -1.42 9.12 2.53
N GLY A 94 -2.14 10.18 2.14
CA GLY A 94 -2.22 11.43 2.90
C GLY A 94 -2.86 11.23 4.28
N GLU A 95 -4.04 10.62 4.32
CA GLU A 95 -4.77 10.32 5.56
C GLU A 95 -3.95 9.46 6.54
N LEU A 96 -3.26 8.42 6.04
CA LEU A 96 -2.40 7.57 6.85
C LEU A 96 -1.20 8.36 7.41
N GLY A 97 -0.64 9.28 6.62
CA GLY A 97 0.41 10.18 7.07
C GLY A 97 -0.03 11.08 8.23
N GLU A 98 -1.22 11.67 8.12
CA GLU A 98 -1.83 12.48 9.19
C GLU A 98 -2.20 11.65 10.41
N LEU A 99 -2.70 10.43 10.22
CA LEU A 99 -3.06 9.51 11.30
C LEU A 99 -1.82 9.06 12.09
N VAL A 100 -0.69 8.83 11.40
CA VAL A 100 0.60 8.57 12.04
C VAL A 100 1.07 9.81 12.80
N GLN A 101 1.00 11.01 12.22
CA GLN A 101 1.45 12.24 12.91
C GLN A 101 0.60 12.56 14.15
N SER A 102 -0.72 12.46 14.04
CA SER A 102 -1.66 12.74 15.14
C SER A 102 -1.51 11.75 16.30
N LYS A 103 -1.29 10.45 16.02
CA LYS A 103 -1.04 9.45 17.07
C LYS A 103 0.41 9.44 17.56
N ALA A 104 1.40 9.79 16.73
CA ALA A 104 2.79 9.94 17.15
C ALA A 104 3.03 11.15 18.07
N ALA A 105 2.19 12.19 18.00
CA ALA A 105 2.22 13.31 18.93
C ALA A 105 1.94 12.91 20.40
N THR A 106 1.41 11.71 20.64
CA THR A 106 1.18 11.15 22.00
C THR A 106 2.32 10.27 22.53
N GLY A 107 3.36 10.00 21.71
CA GLY A 107 4.47 9.13 22.09
C GLY A 107 5.69 9.41 21.25
N ALA A 108 6.37 10.53 21.54
CA ALA A 108 7.59 10.94 20.86
C ALA A 108 8.76 9.98 21.15
N ALA A 109 8.78 8.81 20.51
CA ALA A 109 9.96 8.00 20.22
C ALA A 109 9.57 6.72 19.47
N ALA A 110 9.38 6.76 18.15
CA ALA A 110 9.49 5.54 17.36
C ALA A 110 9.87 5.82 15.91
N ALA A 111 11.06 5.33 15.56
CA ALA A 111 11.53 5.00 14.22
C ALA A 111 11.48 6.11 13.16
N LYS A 112 12.63 6.80 13.04
CA LYS A 112 13.13 7.37 11.78
C LYS A 112 12.76 6.42 10.62
N PRO A 113 12.09 6.88 9.56
CA PRO A 113 11.75 6.00 8.44
C PRO A 113 13.07 5.46 7.90
N ALA A 114 13.26 4.14 8.00
CA ALA A 114 14.29 3.47 7.26
C ALA A 114 13.93 3.67 5.80
N ALA A 115 14.48 4.72 5.20
CA ALA A 115 14.48 4.92 3.77
C ALA A 115 14.88 3.58 3.17
N ALA A 116 13.95 2.95 2.46
CA ALA A 116 14.19 1.74 1.71
C ALA A 116 15.34 2.03 0.75
N LYS A 117 16.57 1.67 1.16
CA LYS A 117 17.69 1.56 0.25
C LYS A 117 17.33 0.42 -0.68
N ALA A 118 16.79 0.78 -1.84
CA ALA A 118 16.75 -0.08 -2.99
C ALA A 118 18.12 -0.79 -3.11
N PRO A 119 18.18 -2.13 -3.20
CA PRO A 119 19.43 -2.78 -3.49
C PRO A 119 19.81 -2.41 -4.92
N ALA A 120 20.73 -1.44 -5.06
CA ALA A 120 21.41 -1.19 -6.31
C ALA A 120 22.05 -2.51 -6.75
N ALA A 121 21.48 -3.11 -7.79
CA ALA A 121 21.95 -4.33 -8.40
C ALA A 121 23.43 -4.15 -8.77
N LYS A 122 24.30 -4.87 -8.06
CA LYS A 122 25.71 -5.03 -8.39
C LYS A 122 25.79 -5.74 -9.74
N LYS A 123 25.87 -4.99 -10.84
CA LYS A 123 26.39 -5.53 -12.11
C LYS A 123 27.92 -5.66 -11.98
N LYS A 124 28.37 -6.68 -11.24
CA LYS A 124 29.72 -7.22 -11.35
C LYS A 124 29.81 -7.93 -12.71
N ALA A 125 30.22 -7.20 -13.74
CA ALA A 125 30.83 -7.85 -14.90
C ALA A 125 32.29 -8.15 -14.54
N ALA A 126 32.57 -9.41 -14.22
CA ALA A 126 33.92 -9.91 -14.02
C ALA A 126 34.56 -10.30 -15.39
N PRO A 127 35.90 -10.39 -15.48
CA PRO A 127 36.68 -10.13 -16.69
C PRO A 127 37.22 -11.38 -17.41
N LYS A 128 37.59 -11.26 -18.70
CA LYS A 128 38.63 -12.08 -19.38
C LYS A 128 39.05 -11.38 -20.69
N LYS A 129 40.18 -10.67 -20.70
CA LYS A 129 41.53 -11.07 -21.20
C LYS A 129 41.61 -11.37 -22.72
N THR A 130 42.26 -10.42 -23.41
CA THR A 130 43.30 -10.55 -24.45
C THR A 130 43.02 -11.34 -25.74
N ALA A 131 43.04 -10.64 -26.88
CA ALA A 131 44.01 -10.89 -27.96
C ALA A 131 44.06 -9.69 -28.92
N ALA A 132 45.28 -9.25 -29.23
CA ALA A 132 45.59 -8.22 -30.20
C ALA A 132 45.96 -8.84 -31.56
N LYS A 133 45.75 -8.04 -32.62
CA LYS A 133 46.41 -8.06 -33.95
C LYS A 133 46.19 -9.21 -34.94
N SER A 134 45.69 -8.81 -36.11
CA SER A 134 46.25 -9.00 -37.48
C SER A 134 45.26 -9.60 -38.48
N LYS A 135 44.87 -8.82 -39.49
CA LYS A 135 45.40 -8.93 -40.85
C LYS A 135 45.05 -7.69 -41.66
#